data_AF-A0A3A5MJL2-F1
#
_entry.id   AF-A0A3A5MJL2-F1
#
_cell.length_a   1.000
_cell.length_b   1.000
_cell.length_c   1.000
_cell.angle_alpha   90.00
_cell.angle_beta   90.00
_cell.angle_gamma   90.00
#
_symmetry.space_group_name_H-M   'P 1'
#
loop_
_entity.id
_entity.type
_entity.pdbx_description
1 polymer ?
#
loop_
_entity_poly.entity_id
_entity_poly.type
_entity_poly.pdbx_seq_one_letter_code
_entity_poly.pdbx_strand_id
1 'polypeptide(L)'
;MAKASDLQARAQSIVTAASEKLAPLHFLKVSAAAMSREDVDALAVAYLYGQVKGRKRRETLNVERDAETRTVEPNWGTNRWGVWAAVPENAERAEKTRQYQSEAQATRDHYRRESDKGLTAIIGTFMREVRTQWTAELLESKFALGDGTETRWGEATREDHAYRIGMHKRNAVAGIEGAARHQQAIEAIDAAGCRTLNESLKVAA
;
A
#
# COMPACT_ATOMS: atom_id res chain seq x y z
N MET A 1 9.11 22.44 -15.81
CA MET A 1 8.60 21.23 -15.13
C MET A 1 9.78 20.39 -14.73
N ALA A 2 10.02 20.20 -13.43
CA ALA A 2 11.08 19.31 -12.96
C ALA A 2 10.76 17.87 -13.37
N LYS A 3 11.75 17.09 -13.78
CA LYS A 3 11.54 15.67 -14.15
C LYS A 3 11.17 14.88 -12.89
N ALA A 4 10.35 13.84 -13.01
CA ALA A 4 9.93 13.00 -11.87
C ALA A 4 11.12 12.46 -11.04
N SER A 5 12.28 12.24 -11.69
CA SER A 5 13.54 11.86 -11.03
C SER A 5 14.09 12.95 -10.11
N ASP A 6 13.92 14.23 -10.45
CA ASP A 6 14.39 15.37 -9.65
C ASP A 6 13.52 15.54 -8.41
N LEU A 7 12.20 15.37 -8.55
CA LEU A 7 11.26 15.37 -7.43
C LEU A 7 11.57 14.24 -6.44
N GLN A 8 11.87 13.04 -6.94
CA GLN A 8 12.23 11.90 -6.12
C GLN A 8 13.56 12.13 -5.38
N ALA A 9 14.61 12.59 -6.08
CA ALA A 9 15.91 12.87 -5.47
C ALA A 9 15.81 13.98 -4.41
N ARG A 10 15.02 15.01 -4.68
CA ARG A 10 14.78 16.15 -3.80
C ARG A 10 13.95 15.76 -2.56
N ALA A 11 12.91 14.94 -2.74
CA ALA A 11 12.19 14.32 -1.63
C ALA A 11 13.12 13.46 -0.77
N GLN A 12 13.98 12.64 -1.38
CA GLN A 12 14.94 11.79 -0.67
C GLN A 12 15.94 12.62 0.17
N SER A 13 16.45 13.71 -0.39
CA SER A 13 17.36 14.64 0.30
C SER A 13 16.69 15.29 1.52
N ILE A 14 15.44 15.73 1.35
CA ILE A 14 14.62 16.30 2.42
C ILE A 14 14.35 15.26 3.53
N VAL A 15 14.02 14.01 3.17
CA VAL A 15 13.84 12.89 4.11
C VAL A 15 15.10 12.69 4.95
N THR A 16 16.26 12.62 4.30
CA THR A 16 17.54 12.39 4.97
C THR A 16 17.86 13.53 5.93
N ALA A 17 17.75 14.79 5.48
CA ALA A 17 18.00 15.96 6.32
C ALA A 17 17.01 16.07 7.50
N ALA A 18 15.74 15.71 7.30
CA ALA A 18 14.73 15.68 8.36
C ALA A 18 14.95 14.54 9.36
N SER A 19 15.52 13.41 8.91
CA SER A 19 15.84 12.28 9.77
C SER A 19 17.05 12.52 10.67
N GLU A 20 17.97 13.38 10.25
CA GLU A 20 19.18 13.76 11.00
C GLU A 20 18.93 14.86 12.04
N LYS A 21 17.88 15.68 11.86
CA LYS A 21 17.56 16.79 12.77
C LYS A 21 16.44 16.40 13.74
N LEU A 22 16.86 16.00 14.94
CA LEU A 22 16.02 15.76 16.11
C LEU A 22 15.01 16.90 16.33
N ALA A 23 13.73 16.52 16.44
CA ALA A 23 12.51 17.34 16.61
C ALA A 23 11.86 17.88 15.29
N PRO A 24 11.05 17.04 14.60
CA PRO A 24 10.28 17.43 13.40
C PRO A 24 9.42 18.69 13.57
N LEU A 25 8.92 18.93 14.79
CA LEU A 25 8.00 20.04 15.10
C LEU A 25 8.65 21.43 14.97
N HIS A 26 9.94 21.57 15.28
CA HIS A 26 10.60 22.88 15.23
C HIS A 26 11.09 23.24 13.82
N PHE A 27 11.52 22.25 13.04
CA PHE A 27 11.92 22.43 11.64
C PHE A 27 10.71 22.78 10.76
N LEU A 28 9.56 22.10 10.97
CA LEU A 28 8.33 22.37 10.22
C LEU A 28 7.78 23.78 10.44
N LYS A 29 7.94 24.35 11.64
CA LYS A 29 7.28 25.62 12.00
C LYS A 29 7.90 26.85 11.34
N VAL A 30 9.21 26.84 11.09
CA VAL A 30 9.94 27.99 10.50
C VAL A 30 10.22 27.79 9.02
N SER A 31 10.56 26.57 8.61
CA SER A 31 10.94 26.28 7.22
C SER A 31 9.74 26.07 6.31
N ALA A 32 8.64 25.43 6.78
CA ALA A 32 7.50 25.12 5.90
C ALA A 32 6.72 26.37 5.45
N ALA A 33 6.76 27.47 6.22
CA ALA A 33 6.12 28.73 5.84
C ALA A 33 6.81 29.43 4.65
N ALA A 34 8.09 29.15 4.42
CA ALA A 34 8.88 29.70 3.31
C ALA A 34 9.01 28.72 2.13
N MET A 35 8.48 27.49 2.27
CA MET A 35 8.56 26.46 1.25
C MET A 35 7.46 26.63 0.21
N SER A 36 7.77 26.27 -1.03
CA SER A 36 6.73 26.14 -2.05
C SER A 36 5.75 25.03 -1.66
N ARG A 37 4.49 25.13 -2.12
CA ARG A 37 3.48 24.10 -1.85
C ARG A 37 3.94 22.71 -2.28
N GLU A 38 4.65 22.64 -3.40
CA GLU A 38 5.22 21.41 -3.95
C GLU A 38 6.30 20.79 -3.03
N ASP A 39 7.14 21.62 -2.41
CA ASP A 39 8.13 21.16 -1.43
C ASP A 39 7.47 20.71 -0.11
N VAL A 40 6.37 21.36 0.31
CA VAL A 40 5.58 20.95 1.50
C VAL A 40 4.93 19.58 1.25
N ASP A 41 4.34 19.38 0.08
CA ASP A 41 3.73 18.10 -0.30
C ASP A 41 4.79 16.99 -0.36
N ALA A 42 5.96 17.25 -0.95
CA ALA A 42 7.08 16.31 -0.97
C ALA A 42 7.55 15.94 0.45
N LEU A 43 7.61 16.91 1.36
CA LEU A 43 8.03 16.71 2.75
C LEU A 43 6.98 15.93 3.56
N ALA A 44 5.69 16.13 3.27
CA ALA A 44 4.60 15.34 3.85
C ALA A 44 4.64 13.87 3.39
N VAL A 45 4.83 13.64 2.08
CA VAL A 45 5.00 12.29 1.51
C VAL A 45 6.21 11.59 2.11
N ALA A 46 7.34 12.28 2.19
CA ALA A 46 8.57 11.86 2.83
C ALA A 46 8.36 11.41 4.29
N TYR A 47 7.66 12.22 5.07
CA TYR A 47 7.34 11.93 6.46
C TYR A 47 6.46 10.68 6.58
N LEU A 48 5.39 10.59 5.78
CA LEU A 48 4.51 9.42 5.74
C LEU A 48 5.28 8.15 5.35
N TYR A 49 6.17 8.23 4.35
CA TYR A 49 7.05 7.12 3.96
C TYR A 49 7.95 6.68 5.13
N GLY A 50 8.58 7.63 5.83
CA GLY A 50 9.38 7.37 7.02
C GLY A 50 8.59 6.68 8.14
N GLN A 51 7.36 7.12 8.39
CA GLN A 51 6.46 6.50 9.36
C GLN A 51 6.12 5.05 8.97
N VAL A 52 5.77 4.79 7.70
CA VAL A 52 5.47 3.44 7.20
C VAL A 52 6.69 2.53 7.31
N LYS A 53 7.87 2.99 6.88
CA LYS A 53 9.13 2.23 6.97
C LYS A 53 9.50 1.93 8.43
N GLY A 54 9.32 2.90 9.32
CA GLY A 54 9.55 2.74 10.76
C GLY A 54 8.57 1.76 11.43
N ARG A 55 7.32 1.69 10.97
CA ARG A 55 6.34 0.67 11.41
C ARG A 55 6.73 -0.72 10.93
N LYS A 56 7.03 -0.89 9.63
CA LYS A 56 7.49 -2.19 9.09
C LYS A 56 8.75 -2.70 9.79
N ARG A 57 9.73 -1.84 10.02
CA ARG A 57 10.96 -2.23 10.75
C ARG A 57 10.65 -2.63 12.20
N ARG A 58 9.73 -1.96 12.89
CA ARG A 58 9.28 -2.36 14.23
C ARG A 58 8.53 -3.68 14.22
N GLU A 59 7.68 -3.93 13.24
CA GLU A 59 7.02 -5.23 13.07
C GLU A 59 8.05 -6.35 12.90
N THR A 60 9.04 -6.16 12.01
CA THR A 60 10.13 -7.12 11.83
C THR A 60 10.95 -7.34 13.10
N LEU A 61 11.37 -6.26 13.77
CA LEU A 61 12.13 -6.35 15.02
C LEU A 61 11.34 -7.01 16.15
N ASN A 62 10.02 -6.78 16.22
CA ASN A 62 9.16 -7.45 17.20
C ASN A 62 9.05 -8.95 16.90
N VAL A 63 8.93 -9.34 15.62
CA VAL A 63 8.93 -10.76 15.21
C VAL A 63 10.27 -11.43 15.53
N GLU A 64 11.39 -10.73 15.29
CA GLU A 64 12.74 -11.21 15.62
C GLU A 64 12.94 -11.35 17.14
N ARG A 65 12.53 -10.34 17.92
CA ARG A 65 12.63 -10.38 19.40
C ARG A 65 11.70 -11.43 20.02
N ASP A 66 10.55 -11.68 19.42
CA ASP A 66 9.64 -12.77 19.78
C ASP A 66 10.25 -14.15 19.50
N ALA A 67 11.06 -14.28 18.45
CA ALA A 67 11.81 -15.50 18.16
C ALA A 67 12.85 -15.77 19.26
N GLU A 68 13.46 -14.72 19.82
CA GLU A 68 14.53 -14.82 20.83
C GLU A 68 14.02 -15.03 22.27
N THR A 69 12.82 -14.57 22.62
CA THR A 69 12.34 -14.57 24.02
C THR A 69 11.20 -15.56 24.25
N ARG A 70 11.45 -16.67 24.97
CA ARG A 70 10.43 -17.69 25.32
C ARG A 70 9.44 -17.26 26.43
N THR A 71 9.68 -16.14 27.11
CA THR A 71 8.97 -15.72 28.34
C THR A 71 8.01 -14.55 28.16
N VAL A 72 7.91 -13.96 26.97
CA VAL A 72 7.03 -12.82 26.68
C VAL A 72 5.75 -13.33 26.01
N GLU A 73 4.60 -12.73 26.35
CA GLU A 73 3.33 -12.97 25.66
C GLU A 73 3.54 -12.84 24.14
N PRO A 74 3.30 -13.91 23.35
CA PRO A 74 3.51 -13.87 21.91
C PRO A 74 2.53 -12.90 21.23
N ASN A 75 2.83 -12.47 20.01
CA ASN A 75 1.89 -11.64 19.24
C ASN A 75 0.58 -12.40 18.91
N TRP A 76 -0.56 -11.74 19.15
CA TRP A 76 -1.91 -12.23 18.82
C TRP A 76 -2.00 -12.68 17.35
N GLY A 77 -2.64 -13.84 17.11
CA GLY A 77 -2.83 -14.41 15.77
C GLY A 77 -1.69 -15.29 15.25
N THR A 78 -0.59 -15.43 16.01
CA THR A 78 0.48 -16.38 15.68
C THR A 78 0.19 -17.79 16.23
N ASN A 79 0.75 -18.83 15.61
CA ASN A 79 0.64 -20.21 16.13
C ASN A 79 1.15 -20.34 17.58
N ARG A 80 2.22 -19.59 17.93
CA ARG A 80 2.78 -19.56 19.30
C ARG A 80 1.82 -18.93 20.30
N TRP A 81 1.06 -17.92 19.89
CA TRP A 81 0.01 -17.34 20.74
C TRP A 81 -1.07 -18.36 21.09
N GLY A 82 -1.48 -19.20 20.13
CA GLY A 82 -2.45 -20.27 20.38
C GLY A 82 -1.97 -21.26 21.44
N VAL A 83 -0.71 -21.69 21.36
CA VAL A 83 -0.09 -22.57 22.37
C VAL A 83 0.04 -21.87 23.73
N TRP A 84 0.46 -20.60 23.74
CA TRP A 84 0.57 -19.80 24.97
C TRP A 84 -0.79 -19.57 25.65
N ALA A 85 -1.83 -19.30 24.87
CA ALA A 85 -3.20 -19.04 25.34
C ALA A 85 -3.91 -20.30 25.84
N ALA A 86 -3.45 -21.49 25.44
CA ALA A 86 -3.98 -22.77 25.92
C ALA A 86 -3.46 -23.16 27.33
N VAL A 87 -2.40 -22.50 27.80
CA VAL A 87 -1.84 -22.69 29.15
C VAL A 87 -2.81 -22.08 30.18
N PRO A 88 -3.28 -22.83 31.20
CA PRO A 88 -4.28 -22.35 32.15
C PRO A 88 -3.89 -21.05 32.87
N GLU A 89 -2.61 -20.88 33.22
CA GLU A 89 -2.09 -19.66 33.87
C GLU A 89 -2.19 -18.40 32.99
N ASN A 90 -2.45 -18.55 31.69
CA ASN A 90 -2.58 -17.46 30.73
C ASN A 90 -4.03 -17.21 30.27
N ALA A 91 -4.99 -18.05 30.69
CA ALA A 91 -6.35 -18.04 30.14
C ALA A 91 -7.05 -16.67 30.29
N GLU A 92 -6.94 -16.04 31.47
CA GLU A 92 -7.56 -14.74 31.74
C GLU A 92 -6.94 -13.63 30.86
N ARG A 93 -5.62 -13.62 30.71
CA ARG A 93 -4.91 -12.65 29.84
C ARG A 93 -5.26 -12.88 28.37
N ALA A 94 -5.29 -14.13 27.93
CA ALA A 94 -5.68 -14.47 26.57
C ALA A 94 -7.12 -14.03 26.25
N GLU A 95 -8.05 -14.19 27.19
CA GLU A 95 -9.44 -13.77 27.03
C GLU A 95 -9.57 -12.24 26.98
N LYS A 96 -8.85 -11.52 27.84
CA LYS A 96 -8.81 -10.05 27.79
C LYS A 96 -8.25 -9.55 26.46
N THR A 97 -7.20 -10.20 25.94
CA THR A 97 -6.66 -9.88 24.61
C THR A 97 -7.68 -10.18 23.51
N ARG A 98 -8.46 -11.28 23.58
CA ARG A 98 -9.56 -11.57 22.63
C ARG A 98 -10.60 -10.47 22.61
N GLN A 99 -11.08 -10.05 23.78
CA GLN A 99 -12.08 -9.01 23.94
C GLN A 99 -11.59 -7.67 23.38
N TYR A 100 -10.37 -7.27 23.73
CA TYR A 100 -9.79 -6.04 23.19
C TYR A 100 -9.67 -6.09 21.66
N GLN A 101 -9.29 -7.24 21.08
CA GLN A 101 -9.17 -7.40 19.64
C GLN A 101 -10.53 -7.36 18.94
N SER A 102 -11.58 -7.95 19.53
CA SER A 102 -12.93 -7.93 18.95
C SER A 102 -13.54 -6.52 19.02
N GLU A 103 -13.36 -5.80 20.13
CA GLU A 103 -13.77 -4.40 20.27
C GLU A 103 -13.00 -3.49 19.30
N ALA A 104 -11.69 -3.71 19.15
CA ALA A 104 -10.86 -2.98 18.21
C ALA A 104 -11.15 -3.34 16.75
N GLN A 105 -11.81 -4.48 16.46
CA GLN A 105 -12.06 -4.95 15.10
C GLN A 105 -13.01 -4.02 14.35
N ALA A 106 -14.10 -3.59 14.97
CA ALA A 106 -15.04 -2.65 14.36
C ALA A 106 -14.34 -1.32 14.02
N THR A 107 -13.49 -0.83 14.92
CA THR A 107 -12.69 0.38 14.73
C THR A 107 -11.68 0.21 13.59
N ARG A 108 -10.98 -0.93 13.54
CA ARG A 108 -10.02 -1.24 12.45
C ARG A 108 -10.73 -1.36 11.11
N ASP A 109 -11.87 -2.03 11.06
CA ASP A 109 -12.66 -2.18 9.84
C ASP A 109 -13.18 -0.83 9.34
N HIS A 110 -13.59 0.05 10.24
CA HIS A 110 -13.94 1.43 9.91
C HIS A 110 -12.75 2.18 9.27
N TYR A 111 -11.59 2.21 9.94
CA TYR A 111 -10.40 2.88 9.40
C TYR A 111 -9.91 2.26 8.08
N ARG A 112 -10.04 0.94 7.93
CA ARG A 112 -9.70 0.24 6.69
C ARG A 112 -10.61 0.69 5.55
N ARG A 113 -11.92 0.76 5.77
CA ARG A 113 -12.89 1.26 4.76
C ARG A 113 -12.61 2.71 4.38
N GLU A 114 -12.34 3.58 5.36
CA GLU A 114 -12.01 4.98 5.10
C GLU A 114 -10.69 5.11 4.33
N SER A 115 -9.67 4.33 4.71
CA SER A 115 -8.39 4.28 3.99
C SER A 115 -8.56 3.78 2.56
N ASP A 116 -9.39 2.76 2.34
CA ASP A 116 -9.71 2.21 1.02
C ASP A 116 -10.44 3.23 0.14
N LYS A 117 -11.34 4.05 0.70
CA LYS A 117 -11.98 5.17 -0.01
C LYS A 117 -10.94 6.20 -0.45
N GLY A 118 -10.09 6.65 0.46
CA GLY A 118 -9.02 7.62 0.16
C GLY A 118 -8.07 7.10 -0.92
N LEU A 119 -7.65 5.84 -0.82
CA LEU A 119 -6.77 5.22 -1.81
C LEU A 119 -7.45 5.06 -3.17
N THR A 120 -8.73 4.71 -3.21
CA THR A 120 -9.50 4.64 -4.46
C THR A 120 -9.63 6.02 -5.11
N ALA A 121 -9.83 7.08 -4.33
CA ALA A 121 -9.85 8.46 -4.84
C ALA A 121 -8.49 8.89 -5.42
N ILE A 122 -7.38 8.50 -4.79
CA ILE A 122 -6.02 8.75 -5.29
C ILE A 122 -5.78 8.00 -6.60
N ILE A 123 -6.14 6.71 -6.67
CA ILE A 123 -6.05 5.91 -7.90
C ILE A 123 -6.83 6.59 -9.03
N GLY A 124 -8.08 6.99 -8.78
CA GLY A 124 -8.91 7.70 -9.77
C GLY A 124 -8.32 9.04 -10.21
N THR A 125 -7.60 9.75 -9.33
CA THR A 125 -6.88 10.97 -9.71
C THR A 125 -5.71 10.67 -10.65
N PHE A 126 -4.90 9.67 -10.30
CA PHE A 126 -3.80 9.21 -11.15
C PHE A 126 -4.29 8.72 -12.51
N MET A 127 -5.42 8.04 -12.58
CA MET A 127 -6.00 7.61 -13.86
C MET A 127 -6.38 8.77 -14.78
N ARG A 128 -6.79 9.91 -14.23
CA ARG A 128 -7.10 11.11 -15.03
C ARG A 128 -5.85 11.78 -15.56
N GLU A 129 -4.76 11.72 -14.80
CA GLU A 129 -3.49 12.37 -15.14
C GLU A 129 -2.60 11.51 -16.04
N VAL A 130 -2.59 10.19 -15.81
CA VAL A 130 -1.77 9.23 -16.54
C VAL A 130 -2.66 8.49 -17.54
N ARG A 131 -2.61 8.90 -18.81
CA ARG A 131 -3.20 8.10 -19.89
C ARG A 131 -2.27 6.96 -20.24
N THR A 132 -2.68 5.72 -19.95
CA THR A 132 -1.91 4.54 -20.37
C THR A 132 -1.99 4.38 -21.89
N GLN A 133 -0.84 4.25 -22.53
CA GLN A 133 -0.75 3.82 -23.92
C GLN A 133 -0.67 2.30 -23.95
N TRP A 134 -1.62 1.66 -24.61
CA TRP A 134 -1.65 0.21 -24.79
C TRP A 134 -0.72 -0.20 -25.93
N THR A 135 0.57 -0.32 -25.64
CA THR A 135 1.56 -0.76 -26.65
C THR A 135 1.59 -2.27 -26.78
N ALA A 136 2.07 -2.78 -27.91
CA ALA A 136 2.27 -4.22 -28.11
C ALA A 136 3.19 -4.82 -27.03
N GLU A 137 4.26 -4.12 -26.63
CA GLU A 137 5.14 -4.61 -25.57
C GLU A 137 4.42 -4.71 -24.22
N LEU A 138 3.56 -3.73 -23.90
CA LEU A 138 2.78 -3.76 -22.67
C LEU A 138 1.80 -4.93 -22.68
N LEU A 139 1.04 -5.10 -23.76
CA LEU A 139 0.03 -6.15 -23.90
C LEU A 139 0.66 -7.55 -23.82
N GLU A 140 1.88 -7.72 -24.32
CA GLU A 140 2.63 -8.97 -24.26
C GLU A 140 3.39 -9.19 -22.95
N SER A 141 3.58 -8.13 -22.16
CA SER A 141 4.22 -8.25 -20.85
C SER A 141 3.34 -9.05 -19.88
N LYS A 142 3.99 -9.75 -18.94
CA LYS A 142 3.32 -10.63 -17.98
C LYS A 142 3.25 -10.01 -16.60
N PHE A 143 2.24 -10.43 -15.83
CA PHE A 143 2.21 -10.23 -14.39
C PHE A 143 1.70 -11.50 -13.69
N ALA A 144 2.14 -11.68 -12.45
CA ALA A 144 1.75 -12.82 -11.62
C ALA A 144 0.49 -12.54 -10.78
N LEU A 145 -0.35 -13.56 -10.64
CA LEU A 145 -1.50 -13.61 -9.74
C LEU A 145 -1.11 -14.19 -8.38
N GLY A 146 -2.08 -14.26 -7.47
CA GLY A 146 -1.87 -14.68 -6.08
C GLY A 146 -1.49 -16.14 -5.89
N ASP A 147 -1.88 -16.98 -6.83
CA ASP A 147 -1.59 -18.42 -6.86
C ASP A 147 -0.25 -18.73 -7.55
N GLY A 148 0.46 -17.71 -8.01
CA GLY A 148 1.73 -17.84 -8.73
C GLY A 148 1.56 -18.07 -10.23
N THR A 149 0.34 -18.16 -10.75
CA THR A 149 0.12 -18.20 -12.21
C THR A 149 0.47 -16.85 -12.83
N GLU A 150 0.95 -16.88 -14.07
CA GLU A 150 1.26 -15.68 -14.85
C GLU A 150 0.21 -15.49 -15.95
N THR A 151 -0.19 -14.25 -16.18
CA THR A 151 -1.02 -13.86 -17.32
C THR A 151 -0.41 -12.67 -18.04
N ARG A 152 -0.70 -12.53 -19.34
CA ARG A 152 -0.31 -11.37 -20.15
C ARG A 152 -1.30 -10.25 -19.95
N TRP A 153 -0.86 -9.00 -20.06
CA TRP A 153 -1.76 -7.84 -19.94
C TRP A 153 -2.90 -7.88 -20.95
N GLY A 154 -2.64 -8.24 -22.21
CA GLY A 154 -3.67 -8.30 -23.23
C GLY A 154 -4.68 -9.44 -23.01
N GLU A 155 -4.26 -10.56 -22.42
CA GLU A 155 -5.09 -11.75 -22.19
C GLU A 155 -5.78 -11.73 -20.83
N ALA A 156 -5.36 -10.84 -19.94
CA ALA A 156 -5.92 -10.70 -18.61
C ALA A 156 -7.41 -10.32 -18.65
N THR A 157 -8.17 -10.98 -17.78
CA THR A 157 -9.58 -10.71 -17.55
C THR A 157 -9.77 -9.53 -16.61
N ARG A 158 -11.02 -9.06 -16.53
CA ARG A 158 -11.43 -8.07 -15.54
C ARG A 158 -11.07 -8.51 -14.11
N GLU A 159 -11.31 -9.78 -13.78
CA GLU A 159 -11.06 -10.37 -12.47
C GLU A 159 -9.56 -10.38 -12.14
N ASP A 160 -8.70 -10.70 -13.12
CA ASP A 160 -7.24 -10.69 -12.96
C ASP A 160 -6.73 -9.29 -12.62
N HIS A 161 -7.23 -8.28 -13.33
CA HIS A 161 -6.89 -6.88 -13.05
C HIS A 161 -7.42 -6.42 -11.68
N ALA A 162 -8.66 -6.79 -11.31
CA ALA A 162 -9.23 -6.48 -10.00
C ALA A 162 -8.40 -7.09 -8.85
N TYR A 163 -7.94 -8.33 -9.02
CA TYR A 163 -7.04 -8.98 -8.07
C TYR A 163 -5.75 -8.15 -7.87
N ARG A 164 -5.11 -7.74 -8.97
CA ARG A 164 -3.88 -6.94 -8.93
C ARG A 164 -4.08 -5.58 -8.27
N ILE A 165 -5.20 -4.91 -8.51
CA ILE A 165 -5.56 -3.67 -7.79
C ILE A 165 -5.61 -3.93 -6.30
N GLY A 166 -6.29 -5.00 -5.86
CA GLY A 166 -6.34 -5.39 -4.45
C GLY A 166 -4.95 -5.63 -3.85
N MET A 167 -4.04 -6.24 -4.62
CA MET A 167 -2.66 -6.44 -4.20
C MET A 167 -1.89 -5.12 -4.06
N HIS A 168 -2.01 -4.22 -5.03
CA HIS A 168 -1.38 -2.90 -4.98
C HIS A 168 -1.93 -2.03 -3.85
N LYS A 169 -3.24 -2.14 -3.53
CA LYS A 169 -3.85 -1.43 -2.40
C LYS A 169 -3.24 -1.81 -1.05
N ARG A 170 -2.88 -3.08 -0.87
CA ARG A 170 -2.17 -3.57 0.33
C ARG A 170 -0.72 -3.05 0.44
N ASN A 171 -0.13 -2.60 -0.66
CA ASN A 171 1.23 -2.06 -0.75
C ASN A 171 1.25 -0.63 -1.33
N ALA A 172 0.37 0.24 -0.82
CA ALA A 172 0.01 1.53 -1.41
C ALA A 172 1.20 2.44 -1.81
N VAL A 173 2.30 2.40 -1.06
CA VAL A 173 3.47 3.28 -1.29
C VAL A 173 4.20 3.01 -2.61
N ALA A 174 4.14 1.80 -3.17
CA ALA A 174 4.83 1.44 -4.41
C ALA A 174 3.88 1.03 -5.54
N GLY A 175 2.56 1.04 -5.29
CA GLY A 175 1.58 0.37 -6.14
C GLY A 175 0.54 1.23 -6.83
N ILE A 176 0.47 2.54 -6.56
CA ILE A 176 -0.63 3.40 -7.04
C ILE A 176 -0.67 3.46 -8.57
N GLU A 177 0.48 3.66 -9.23
CA GLU A 177 0.53 3.70 -10.69
C GLU A 177 0.11 2.38 -11.32
N GLY A 178 0.62 1.25 -10.81
CA GLY A 178 0.20 -0.09 -11.27
C GLY A 178 -1.29 -0.33 -11.06
N ALA A 179 -1.84 0.07 -9.91
CA ALA A 179 -3.27 -0.01 -9.63
C ALA A 179 -4.10 0.84 -10.60
N ALA A 180 -3.64 2.05 -10.93
CA ALA A 180 -4.30 2.92 -11.90
C ALA A 180 -4.34 2.31 -13.30
N ARG A 181 -3.23 1.73 -13.77
CA ARG A 181 -3.19 1.03 -15.08
C ARG A 181 -4.15 -0.15 -15.14
N HIS A 182 -4.18 -0.98 -14.09
CA HIS A 182 -5.13 -2.09 -14.01
C HIS A 182 -6.59 -1.61 -13.96
N GLN A 183 -6.85 -0.48 -13.29
CA GLN A 183 -8.20 0.09 -13.23
C GLN A 183 -8.64 0.64 -14.60
N GLN A 184 -7.73 1.25 -15.37
CA GLN A 184 -8.01 1.66 -16.76
C GLN A 184 -8.26 0.47 -17.68
N ALA A 185 -7.54 -0.64 -17.50
CA ALA A 185 -7.81 -1.87 -18.25
C ALA A 185 -9.22 -2.42 -17.95
N ILE A 186 -9.64 -2.41 -16.68
CA ILE A 186 -11.01 -2.77 -16.29
C ILE A 186 -12.04 -1.86 -16.96
N GLU A 187 -11.83 -0.54 -16.96
CA GLU A 187 -12.75 0.41 -17.61
C GLU A 187 -12.85 0.15 -19.13
N ALA A 188 -11.74 -0.17 -19.80
CA ALA A 188 -11.75 -0.53 -21.22
C ALA A 188 -12.54 -1.82 -21.49
N ILE A 189 -12.33 -2.85 -20.67
CA ILE A 189 -13.04 -4.13 -20.77
C ILE A 189 -14.54 -3.95 -20.51
N ASP A 190 -14.90 -3.25 -19.43
CA ASP A 190 -16.29 -3.01 -19.02
C ASP A 190 -17.03 -2.15 -20.06
N ALA A 191 -16.39 -1.10 -20.60
CA ALA A 191 -16.98 -0.24 -21.63
C ALA A 191 -17.22 -0.98 -22.95
N ALA A 192 -16.33 -1.91 -23.33
CA ALA A 192 -16.46 -2.69 -24.55
C ALA A 192 -17.31 -3.97 -24.38
N GLY A 193 -17.69 -4.34 -23.15
CA GLY A 193 -18.41 -5.58 -22.86
C GLY A 193 -17.62 -6.84 -23.23
N CYS A 194 -16.30 -6.78 -23.21
CA CYS A 194 -15.40 -7.86 -23.63
C CYS A 194 -14.93 -8.72 -22.45
N ARG A 195 -14.24 -9.83 -22.72
CA ARG A 195 -13.68 -10.70 -21.66
C ARG A 195 -12.24 -10.32 -21.29
N THR A 196 -11.48 -9.85 -22.28
CA THR A 196 -10.05 -9.54 -22.13
C THR A 196 -9.72 -8.14 -22.63
N LEU A 197 -8.58 -7.61 -22.19
CA LEU A 197 -8.12 -6.28 -22.63
C LEU A 197 -7.90 -6.25 -24.15
N ASN A 198 -7.28 -7.27 -24.75
CA ASN A 198 -7.05 -7.34 -26.19
C ASN A 198 -8.35 -7.30 -27.00
N GLU A 199 -9.39 -7.99 -26.53
CA GLU A 199 -10.71 -7.92 -27.18
C GLU A 199 -11.27 -6.49 -27.13
N SER A 200 -11.20 -5.83 -25.97
CA SER A 200 -11.72 -4.47 -25.81
C SER A 200 -11.02 -3.45 -26.73
N LEU A 201 -9.71 -3.60 -26.92
CA LEU A 201 -8.92 -2.69 -27.76
C LEU A 201 -9.16 -2.89 -29.25
N LYS A 202 -9.56 -4.10 -29.67
CA LYS A 202 -9.95 -4.37 -31.07
C LYS A 202 -11.30 -3.74 -31.42
N VAL A 203 -12.22 -3.63 -30.46
CA VAL A 203 -13.54 -3.01 -30.66
C VAL A 203 -13.44 -1.48 -30.70
N ALA A 204 -12.47 -0.90 -29.98
CA ALA A 204 -12.26 0.53 -29.92
C ALA A 204 -11.45 1.11 -31.10
N ALA A 205 -10.83 0.26 -31.91
CA ALA A 205 -10.03 0.62 -33.09
C ALA A 205 -10.89 0.71 -34.36
#